data_AF-A0A3C0R9E1-F1
#
_entry.id   AF-A0A3C0R9E1-F1
#
_cell.length_a   1.000
_cell.length_b   1.000
_cell.length_c   1.000
_cell.angle_alpha   90.00
_cell.angle_beta   90.00
_cell.angle_gamma   90.00
#
_symmetry.space_group_name_H-M   'P 1'
#
loop_
_entity.id
_entity.type
_entity.pdbx_description
1 polymer ?
#
loop_
_entity_poly.entity_id
_entity_poly.type
_entity_poly.pdbx_seq_one_letter_code
_entity_poly.pdbx_strand_id
1 'polypeptide(L)' 'ANMFMKHKEAKEFFTSLSFTNQKEYVTWIEGAKKEETRKRRLEAALEKLLAGKRNPSEK' A
#
# COMPACT_ATOMS: atom_id res chain seq x y z
N ALA A 1 7.75 4.56 -8.75
CA ALA A 1 8.30 4.14 -7.44
C ALA A 1 8.44 5.29 -6.42
N ASN A 2 7.70 6.40 -6.53
CA ASN A 2 8.01 7.63 -5.77
C ASN A 2 7.09 7.96 -4.58
N MET A 3 6.17 7.06 -4.19
CA MET A 3 5.20 7.34 -3.12
C MET A 3 5.83 7.21 -1.72
N PHE A 4 6.54 6.11 -1.45
CA PHE A 4 7.18 5.88 -0.15
C PHE A 4 8.30 6.87 0.18
N MET A 5 8.84 7.58 -0.83
CA MET A 5 9.84 8.62 -0.58
C MET A 5 9.21 9.91 -0.04
N LYS A 6 7.92 10.15 -0.32
CA LYS A 6 7.23 11.39 0.08
C LYS A 6 6.47 11.25 1.40
N HIS A 7 6.18 10.03 1.84
CA HIS A 7 5.41 9.77 3.07
C HIS A 7 6.16 8.80 3.98
N LYS A 8 6.99 9.37 4.87
CA LYS A 8 7.83 8.63 5.81
C LYS A 8 7.00 7.75 6.76
N GLU A 9 5.88 8.26 7.25
CA GLU A 9 4.97 7.57 8.17
C GLU A 9 4.37 6.30 7.53
N ALA A 10 3.82 6.42 6.32
CA ALA A 10 3.26 5.28 5.61
C ALA A 10 4.32 4.22 5.30
N LYS A 11 5.56 4.65 4.98
CA LYS A 11 6.69 3.75 4.78
C LYS A 11 7.05 3.01 6.07
N GLU A 12 7.19 3.72 7.19
CA GLU A 12 7.50 3.13 8.49
C GLU A 12 6.43 2.13 8.92
N PHE A 13 5.15 2.51 8.80
CA PHE A 13 4.05 1.61 9.11
C PHE A 13 4.06 0.37 8.21
N PHE A 14 4.19 0.53 6.89
CA PHE A 14 4.31 -0.58 5.96
C PHE A 14 5.46 -1.53 6.31
N THR A 15 6.64 -0.98 6.65
CA THR A 15 7.80 -1.80 7.04
C THR A 15 7.61 -2.53 8.38
N SER A 16 6.73 -2.02 9.25
CA SER A 16 6.38 -2.68 10.51
C SER A 16 5.38 -3.83 10.36
N LEU A 17 4.71 -3.95 9.20
CA LEU A 17 3.75 -5.00 8.92
C LEU A 17 4.45 -6.37 8.80
N SER A 18 3.71 -7.45 9.09
CA SER A 18 4.17 -8.81 8.80
C SER A 18 4.41 -9.02 7.31
N PHE A 19 5.26 -9.98 6.96
CA PHE A 19 5.54 -10.32 5.57
C PHE A 19 4.27 -10.60 4.75
N THR A 20 3.30 -11.31 5.34
CA THR A 20 1.99 -11.60 4.71
C THR A 20 1.25 -10.32 4.37
N ASN A 21 1.13 -9.40 5.33
CA ASN A 21 0.44 -8.13 5.15
C ASN A 21 1.12 -7.24 4.10
N GLN A 22 2.45 -7.18 4.10
CA GLN A 22 3.20 -6.47 3.06
C GLN A 22 2.94 -7.09 1.68
N LYS A 23 2.98 -8.43 1.58
CA LYS A 23 2.71 -9.16 0.34
C LYS A 23 1.30 -8.92 -0.17
N GLU A 24 0.30 -8.83 0.70
CA GLU A 24 -1.08 -8.54 0.30
C GLU A 24 -1.21 -7.16 -0.37
N TYR A 25 -0.62 -6.12 0.22
CA TYR A 25 -0.58 -4.79 -0.39
C TYR A 25 0.12 -4.81 -1.76
N VAL A 26 1.30 -5.43 -1.85
CA VAL A 26 2.06 -5.54 -3.09
C VAL A 26 1.26 -6.29 -4.15
N THR A 27 0.73 -7.46 -3.81
CA THR A 27 -0.08 -8.30 -4.72
C THR A 27 -1.33 -7.56 -5.18
N TRP A 28 -1.99 -6.83 -4.29
CA TRP A 28 -3.16 -6.04 -4.64
C TRP A 28 -2.81 -4.94 -5.63
N ILE A 29 -1.71 -4.21 -5.43
CA ILE A 29 -1.28 -3.14 -6.34
C ILE A 29 -0.81 -3.72 -7.68
N GLU A 30 0.08 -4.71 -7.66
CA GLU A 30 0.71 -5.30 -8.85
C GLU A 30 -0.27 -6.14 -9.67
N GLY A 31 -1.28 -6.74 -9.04
CA GLY A 31 -2.34 -7.48 -9.71
C GLY A 31 -3.23 -6.61 -10.61
N ALA A 32 -3.10 -5.28 -10.56
CA ALA A 32 -3.76 -4.38 -11.49
C ALA A 32 -3.08 -4.38 -12.87
N LYS A 33 -3.79 -4.86 -13.90
CA LYS A 33 -3.30 -4.89 -15.30
C LYS A 33 -3.20 -3.49 -15.92
N LYS A 34 -4.14 -2.60 -15.59
CA LYS A 34 -4.16 -1.22 -16.09
C LYS A 34 -3.30 -0.32 -15.21
N GLU A 35 -2.47 0.51 -15.83
CA GLU A 35 -1.63 1.46 -15.09
C GLU A 35 -2.44 2.44 -14.24
N GLU A 36 -3.57 2.93 -14.75
CA GLU A 36 -4.48 3.81 -14.02
C GLU A 36 -4.99 3.15 -12.74
N THR A 37 -5.37 1.86 -12.81
CA THR A 37 -5.79 1.10 -11.64
C THR A 37 -4.63 0.89 -10.66
N ARG A 38 -3.41 0.68 -11.15
CA ARG A 38 -2.21 0.58 -10.30
C ARG A 38 -1.95 1.89 -9.56
N LYS A 39 -2.09 3.04 -10.24
CA LYS A 39 -1.97 4.38 -9.63
C LYS A 39 -3.04 4.63 -8.56
N ARG A 40 -4.30 4.30 -8.84
CA ARG A 40 -5.39 4.39 -7.84
C ARG A 40 -5.16 3.49 -6.63
N ARG A 41 -4.73 2.25 -6.84
CA ARG A 41 -4.42 1.31 -5.73
C ARG A 41 -3.23 1.78 -4.92
N LEU A 42 -2.24 2.38 -5.56
CA LEU A 42 -1.13 3.05 -4.89
C LEU A 42 -1.67 4.16 -3.97
N GLU A 43 -2.43 5.12 -4.49
CA GLU A 43 -3.02 6.20 -3.68
C GLU A 43 -3.87 5.67 -2.51
N ALA A 44 -4.73 4.69 -2.77
CA ALA A 44 -5.54 4.07 -1.72
C ALA A 44 -4.70 3.29 -0.69
N ALA A 45 -3.59 2.67 -1.09
CA ALA A 45 -2.67 2.03 -0.15
C ALA A 45 -2.03 3.07 0.78
N LEU A 46 -1.68 4.25 0.28
CA LEU A 46 -1.16 5.34 1.10
C LEU A 46 -2.17 5.75 2.18
N GLU A 47 -3.42 6.03 1.77
CA GLU A 47 -4.49 6.41 2.70
C GLU A 47 -4.72 5.34 3.77
N LYS A 48 -4.75 4.06 3.37
CA LYS A 48 -4.92 2.93 4.28
C LYS A 48 -3.76 2.77 5.26
N LEU A 49 -2.53 2.91 4.80
CA LEU A 49 -1.34 2.82 5.66
C LEU A 49 -1.29 3.98 6.66
N LEU A 50 -1.63 5.21 6.24
CA LEU A 50 -1.75 6.36 7.14
C LEU A 50 -2.90 6.18 8.15
N ALA A 51 -3.96 5.47 7.76
CA ALA A 51 -5.06 5.08 8.66
C ALA A 51 -4.76 3.84 9.53
N GLY A 52 -3.53 3.31 9.50
CA GLY A 52 -3.11 2.16 10.32
C GLY A 52 -3.71 0.82 9.89
N LYS A 53 -4.21 0.69 8.65
CA LYS A 53 -4.80 -0.54 8.12
C LYS A 53 -3.71 -1.52 7.70
N ARG A 54 -3.76 -2.75 8.20
CA ARG A 54 -2.67 -3.72 8.02
C ARG A 54 -2.71 -4.46 6.67
N ASN A 55 -3.83 -4.45 5.98
CA ASN A 55 -3.98 -5.03 4.66
C ASN A 55 -4.96 -4.19 3.81
N PRO A 56 -4.98 -4.36 2.48
CA PRO A 56 -5.85 -3.55 1.61
C PRO A 56 -7.35 -3.84 1.77
N SER A 57 -7.72 -5.01 2.30
CA SER A 57 -9.11 -5.48 2.46
C SER A 57 -9.78 -5.03 3.76
N GLU A 58 -9.02 -4.51 4.73
CA GLU A 58 -9.56 -3.95 5.96
C GLU A 58 -10.49 -2.75 5.65
N LYS A 59 -11.69 -2.84 6.24
CA LYS A 59 -12.72 -1.78 6.20
C LYS A 59 -12.36 -0.66 7.15
#